data_AF-A0A7W7I6E9-F1
#
_entry.id   AF-A0A7W7I6E9-F1
#
_cell.length_a   1.000
_cell.length_b   1.000
_cell.length_c   1.000
_cell.angle_alpha   90.00
_cell.angle_beta   90.00
_cell.angle_gamma   90.00
#
_symmetry.space_group_name_H-M   'P 1'
#
loop_
_entity.id
_entity.type
_entity.pdbx_description
1 polymer ?
#
loop_
_entity_poly.entity_id
_entity_poly.type
_entity_poly.pdbx_seq_one_letter_code
_entity_poly.pdbx_strand_id
1 'polypeptide(L)'
;MTQVGEGHETAADEAGPVMTFGAPTVGEILAERYQLEEHVNNDSAGRQVWRGIDVILRRPVAVVLRYPGGDSAAEMLQAAVDASRVIHPNLVGVYDAIDEGTRAYVVREWVDGEALRELVGQDGPMDPARATSIAHSIADALAAVHATGMVHGNVHPGTTLIGDDGRVVLADARADSADSTERDVRSVGGILYYALTGRWPHAEIGRSRLPDAMRDANGVIAAPRQIRAGVPAYLDDLTMDLLDKRVVAPEADALAAELARLDSADDDYEDVGPLRFAQGSAAEPVRSTRKIMIGVGALAIIAVIGLIFGIKAISDSGSEKPPATTQAGNTPQDDTGDDTGDGGTENEAPAAAPTKIPLTADMVRIVDPPNGDRTDEGEAAFTVDNDEDTVWRTSGFNQSKIYNKPGMGLLINLGTPRTVSDVRVETSQPGIAMDIRTGPSDPGNNSNGDDQIVKTYKKLGDGDTEKTKGTNVVFPVFDETQKYQYIMVFITDLPRDTDGKYRAEISKVEVYGN
;
A
#
# COMPACT_ATOMS: atom_id res chain seq x y z
N MET A 1 -48.10 62.88 9.90
CA MET A 1 -47.47 61.83 9.07
C MET A 1 -46.75 60.88 10.00
N THR A 2 -46.72 59.59 9.66
CA THR A 2 -45.81 58.51 10.13
C THR A 2 -45.60 58.26 11.63
N GLN A 3 -45.36 57.04 12.12
CA GLN A 3 -45.88 55.68 11.83
C GLN A 3 -45.34 54.77 12.96
N VAL A 4 -45.99 53.63 13.25
CA VAL A 4 -45.52 52.63 14.23
C VAL A 4 -44.64 51.57 13.55
N GLY A 5 -43.60 51.14 14.26
CA GLY A 5 -42.79 49.93 14.06
C GLY A 5 -41.90 49.81 15.30
N GLU A 6 -42.13 48.88 16.22
CA GLU A 6 -41.85 47.44 16.15
C GLU A 6 -40.35 47.13 16.25
N GLY A 7 -40.02 46.13 17.08
CA GLY A 7 -38.64 45.80 17.44
C GLY A 7 -37.98 44.86 16.45
N HIS A 8 -36.74 44.49 16.76
CA HIS A 8 -36.12 43.25 16.28
C HIS A 8 -35.57 42.49 17.47
N GLU A 9 -36.22 41.40 17.81
CA GLU A 9 -35.60 40.30 18.52
C GLU A 9 -34.59 39.67 17.54
N THR A 10 -33.31 39.66 17.88
CA THR A 10 -32.32 38.83 17.15
C THR A 10 -32.46 37.39 17.62
N ALA A 11 -33.57 36.77 17.25
CA ALA A 11 -33.84 35.36 17.43
C ALA A 11 -33.32 34.56 16.23
N ALA A 12 -33.00 33.29 16.50
CA ALA A 12 -32.61 32.25 15.56
C ALA A 12 -31.24 32.38 14.84
N ASP A 13 -30.45 31.31 14.74
CA ASP A 13 -30.33 30.21 15.70
C ASP A 13 -29.02 29.44 15.55
N GLU A 14 -28.83 28.51 16.48
CA GLU A 14 -27.96 27.34 16.43
C GLU A 14 -27.69 26.80 15.01
N ALA A 15 -26.52 27.18 14.46
CA ALA A 15 -25.82 26.32 13.51
C ALA A 15 -25.25 25.11 14.28
N GLY A 16 -26.12 24.18 14.65
CA GLY A 16 -25.73 22.85 15.13
C GLY A 16 -24.88 22.13 14.08
N PRO A 17 -24.17 21.05 14.45
CA PRO A 17 -23.25 20.35 13.55
C PRO A 17 -23.91 20.03 12.21
N VAL A 18 -23.39 20.63 11.14
CA VAL A 18 -23.96 20.48 9.80
C VAL A 18 -23.62 19.08 9.31
N MET A 19 -24.56 18.15 9.49
CA MET A 19 -24.47 16.77 9.04
C MET A 19 -24.62 16.71 7.51
N THR A 20 -23.59 17.14 6.79
CA THR A 20 -23.55 17.19 5.33
C THR A 20 -23.21 15.81 4.75
N PHE A 21 -24.24 15.09 4.30
CA PHE A 21 -24.05 13.89 3.49
C PHE A 21 -23.49 14.26 2.11
N GLY A 22 -22.15 14.26 1.97
CA GLY A 22 -21.46 14.65 0.75
C GLY A 22 -19.93 14.65 0.91
N ALA A 23 -19.25 15.38 0.02
CA ALA A 23 -17.82 15.62 0.14
C ALA A 23 -17.53 16.48 1.39
N PRO A 24 -16.46 16.18 2.15
CA PRO A 24 -16.20 16.83 3.43
C PRO A 24 -15.83 18.31 3.27
N THR A 25 -16.15 19.11 4.29
CA THR A 25 -15.90 20.57 4.28
C THR A 25 -15.29 21.10 5.58
N VAL A 26 -14.61 22.25 5.48
CA VAL A 26 -14.13 23.00 6.64
C VAL A 26 -15.30 23.35 7.56
N GLY A 27 -15.18 23.02 8.85
CA GLY A 27 -16.18 23.24 9.89
C GLY A 27 -17.14 22.07 10.11
N GLU A 28 -17.17 21.05 9.24
CA GLU A 28 -17.97 19.83 9.44
C GLU A 28 -17.51 19.08 10.70
N ILE A 29 -18.46 18.46 11.44
CA ILE A 29 -18.18 17.65 12.61
C ILE A 29 -18.55 16.18 12.33
N LEU A 30 -17.53 15.33 12.27
CA LEU A 30 -17.64 13.89 12.07
C LEU A 30 -17.88 13.17 13.41
N ALA A 31 -18.73 12.13 13.41
CA ALA A 31 -19.13 11.36 14.60
C ALA A 31 -19.47 12.21 15.85
N GLU A 32 -20.10 13.37 15.65
CA GLU A 32 -20.44 14.37 16.69
C GLU A 32 -19.24 14.88 17.52
N ARG A 33 -17.99 14.59 17.09
CA ARG A 33 -16.77 14.75 17.91
C ARG A 33 -15.59 15.39 17.19
N TYR A 34 -15.40 15.15 15.90
CA TYR A 34 -14.17 15.51 15.18
C TYR A 34 -14.46 16.61 14.17
N GLN A 35 -14.15 17.85 14.54
CA GLN A 35 -14.36 19.00 13.67
C GLN A 35 -13.20 19.13 12.67
N LEU A 36 -13.50 19.20 11.38
CA LEU A 36 -12.50 19.45 10.32
C LEU A 36 -12.15 20.94 10.26
N GLU A 37 -10.86 21.29 10.26
CA GLU A 37 -10.39 22.68 10.18
C GLU A 37 -9.71 23.00 8.86
N GLU A 38 -8.82 22.12 8.37
CA GLU A 38 -7.94 22.41 7.23
C GLU A 38 -7.63 21.14 6.44
N HIS A 39 -7.62 21.22 5.11
CA HIS A 39 -7.24 20.10 4.24
C HIS A 39 -5.75 20.18 3.94
N VAL A 40 -4.98 19.19 4.42
CA VAL A 40 -3.51 19.24 4.52
C VAL A 40 -2.83 18.68 3.28
N ASN A 41 -3.43 17.68 2.62
CA ASN A 41 -2.93 17.15 1.35
C ASN A 41 -3.86 17.53 0.17
N ASN A 42 -3.48 17.10 -1.03
CA ASN A 42 -4.34 17.03 -2.20
C ASN A 42 -3.86 15.85 -3.05
N ASP A 43 -3.87 14.64 -2.48
CA ASP A 43 -3.33 13.47 -3.19
C ASP A 43 -4.28 12.93 -4.25
N SER A 44 -3.66 12.34 -5.28
CA SER A 44 -4.34 11.80 -6.45
C SER A 44 -4.99 10.43 -6.21
N ALA A 45 -4.87 9.86 -5.01
CA ALA A 45 -5.34 8.52 -4.66
C ALA A 45 -6.68 8.55 -3.89
N GLY A 46 -7.37 9.69 -3.84
CA GLY A 46 -8.65 9.84 -3.14
C GLY A 46 -8.51 9.71 -1.62
N ARG A 47 -7.34 10.02 -1.07
CA ARG A 47 -7.10 10.06 0.38
C ARG A 47 -7.08 11.52 0.79
N GLN A 48 -7.95 11.90 1.71
CA GLN A 48 -8.02 13.26 2.23
C GLN A 48 -7.47 13.27 3.65
N VAL A 49 -6.38 13.98 3.87
CA VAL A 49 -5.79 14.19 5.19
C VAL A 49 -6.20 15.57 5.65
N TRP A 50 -7.04 15.63 6.66
CA TRP A 50 -7.50 16.86 7.29
C TRP A 50 -6.84 17.04 8.65
N ARG A 51 -6.50 18.29 8.98
CA ARG A 51 -6.31 18.73 10.37
C ARG A 51 -7.69 19.01 10.95
N GLY A 52 -7.90 18.60 12.19
CA GLY A 52 -9.14 18.84 12.91
C GLY A 52 -8.96 18.83 14.42
N ILE A 53 -10.06 19.02 15.15
CA ILE A 53 -10.09 19.03 16.61
C ILE A 53 -11.07 17.98 17.13
N ASP A 54 -10.62 17.17 18.08
CA ASP A 54 -11.48 16.37 18.96
C ASP A 54 -12.15 17.34 19.94
N VAL A 55 -13.39 17.76 19.67
CA VAL A 55 -14.05 18.87 20.40
C VAL A 55 -14.34 18.52 21.87
N ILE A 56 -14.37 17.23 22.19
CA ILE A 56 -14.56 16.70 23.55
C ILE A 56 -13.26 16.78 24.34
N LEU A 57 -12.15 16.28 23.78
CA LEU A 57 -10.83 16.31 24.44
C LEU A 57 -10.05 17.61 24.24
N ARG A 58 -10.51 18.48 23.33
CA ARG A 58 -9.92 19.79 22.95
C ARG A 58 -8.45 19.70 22.56
N ARG A 59 -8.15 18.75 21.69
CA ARG A 59 -6.81 18.50 21.12
C ARG A 59 -6.86 18.43 19.60
N PRO A 60 -5.79 18.81 18.89
CA PRO A 60 -5.69 18.57 17.46
C PRO A 60 -5.63 17.07 17.16
N VAL A 61 -6.15 16.69 16.00
CA VAL A 61 -6.11 15.34 15.42
C VAL A 61 -5.86 15.44 13.93
N ALA A 62 -5.22 14.44 13.33
CA ALA A 62 -5.29 14.24 11.89
C ALA A 62 -6.44 13.26 11.60
N VAL A 63 -7.30 13.62 10.64
CA VAL A 63 -8.39 12.77 10.13
C VAL A 63 -8.02 12.35 8.72
N VAL A 64 -7.79 11.05 8.52
CA VAL A 64 -7.55 10.45 7.21
C VAL A 64 -8.88 9.92 6.69
N LEU A 65 -9.36 10.40 5.54
CA LEU A 65 -10.71 10.19 5.06
C LEU A 65 -10.74 9.65 3.62
N ARG A 66 -11.67 8.73 3.36
CA ARG A 66 -12.03 8.20 2.04
C ARG A 66 -13.45 8.64 1.68
N TYR A 67 -13.61 9.37 0.58
CA TYR A 67 -14.92 9.71 0.01
C TYR A 67 -14.86 9.66 -1.53
N PRO A 68 -15.74 8.89 -2.20
CA PRO A 68 -16.72 7.97 -1.61
C PRO A 68 -16.05 6.80 -0.85
N GLY A 69 -16.85 6.09 -0.05
CA GLY A 69 -16.49 4.80 0.54
C GLY A 69 -16.41 3.66 -0.49
N GLY A 70 -16.18 2.43 0.00
CA GLY A 70 -15.97 1.23 -0.81
C GLY A 70 -14.74 0.45 -0.34
N ASP A 71 -14.22 -0.42 -1.20
CA ASP A 71 -13.18 -1.39 -0.81
C ASP A 71 -11.93 -0.73 -0.22
N SER A 72 -11.41 0.34 -0.85
CA SER A 72 -10.25 1.09 -0.31
C SER A 72 -10.56 2.01 0.90
N ALA A 73 -11.81 2.02 1.35
CA ALA A 73 -12.22 2.56 2.65
C ALA A 73 -12.18 1.46 3.72
N ALA A 74 -12.64 0.24 3.40
CA ALA A 74 -12.50 -0.93 4.27
C ALA A 74 -11.03 -1.32 4.50
N GLU A 75 -10.19 -1.30 3.45
CA GLU A 75 -8.74 -1.51 3.53
C GLU A 75 -8.07 -0.54 4.52
N MET A 76 -8.43 0.75 4.45
CA MET A 76 -7.91 1.78 5.34
C MET A 76 -8.30 1.54 6.80
N LEU A 77 -9.56 1.18 7.04
CA LEU A 77 -10.05 0.88 8.39
C LEU A 77 -9.37 -0.36 8.96
N GLN A 78 -9.20 -1.41 8.16
CA GLN A 78 -8.49 -2.63 8.56
C GLN A 78 -7.02 -2.33 8.91
N ALA A 79 -6.30 -1.61 8.05
CA ALA A 79 -4.92 -1.20 8.32
C ALA A 79 -4.79 -0.35 9.59
N ALA A 80 -5.75 0.53 9.88
CA ALA A 80 -5.79 1.30 11.12
C ALA A 80 -6.08 0.44 12.37
N VAL A 81 -6.97 -0.56 12.26
CA VAL A 81 -7.25 -1.54 13.33
C VAL A 81 -6.02 -2.39 13.61
N ASP A 82 -5.31 -2.85 12.58
CA ASP A 82 -4.07 -3.60 12.74
C ASP A 82 -2.97 -2.73 13.38
N ALA A 83 -2.70 -1.54 12.82
CA ALA A 83 -1.73 -0.59 13.37
C ALA A 83 -2.01 -0.19 14.84
N SER A 84 -3.28 -0.10 15.25
CA SER A 84 -3.66 0.26 16.63
C SER A 84 -3.19 -0.74 17.71
N ARG A 85 -2.75 -1.94 17.31
CA ARG A 85 -2.22 -2.96 18.23
C ARG A 85 -0.83 -2.63 18.77
N VAL A 86 -0.08 -1.73 18.13
CA VAL A 86 1.30 -1.40 18.51
C VAL A 86 1.33 0.03 19.03
N ILE A 87 1.72 0.20 20.30
CA ILE A 87 1.89 1.51 20.93
C ILE A 87 3.38 1.76 21.10
N HIS A 88 3.93 2.65 20.28
CA HIS A 88 5.36 3.01 20.29
C HIS A 88 5.51 4.54 20.22
N PRO A 89 6.45 5.18 20.94
CA PRO A 89 6.64 6.65 20.88
C PRO A 89 6.95 7.17 19.47
N ASN A 90 7.51 6.32 18.61
CA ASN A 90 7.88 6.63 17.23
C ASN A 90 6.88 6.09 16.17
N LEU A 91 5.68 5.67 16.58
CA LEU A 91 4.56 5.37 15.68
C LEU A 91 3.42 6.36 15.91
N VAL A 92 2.70 6.74 14.85
CA VAL A 92 1.55 7.65 14.98
C VAL A 92 0.40 6.98 15.74
N GLY A 93 -0.07 7.57 16.84
CA GLY A 93 -1.16 7.00 17.62
C GLY A 93 -2.50 6.98 16.87
N VAL A 94 -3.06 5.80 16.59
CA VAL A 94 -4.44 5.67 16.11
C VAL A 94 -5.42 5.91 17.28
N TYR A 95 -6.46 6.71 17.07
CA TYR A 95 -7.45 7.09 18.09
C TYR A 95 -8.86 6.58 17.79
N ASP A 96 -9.25 6.51 16.52
CA ASP A 96 -10.58 6.07 16.10
C ASP A 96 -10.56 5.57 14.63
N ALA A 97 -11.51 4.72 14.26
CA ALA A 97 -11.64 4.16 12.91
C ALA A 97 -13.12 3.88 12.61
N ILE A 98 -13.74 4.70 11.75
CA ILE A 98 -15.19 4.81 11.61
C ILE A 98 -15.61 4.62 10.14
N ASP A 99 -16.62 3.78 9.94
CA ASP A 99 -17.31 3.58 8.66
C ASP A 99 -18.70 4.24 8.69
N GLU A 100 -18.98 5.12 7.72
CA GLU A 100 -20.31 5.71 7.47
C GLU A 100 -20.91 5.19 6.13
N GLY A 101 -20.27 4.21 5.49
CA GLY A 101 -20.66 3.56 4.24
C GLY A 101 -20.49 4.43 2.99
N THR A 102 -20.93 5.68 3.04
CA THR A 102 -20.67 6.69 1.98
C THR A 102 -19.27 7.29 2.06
N ARG A 103 -18.62 7.15 3.22
CA ARG A 103 -17.22 7.49 3.52
C ARG A 103 -16.73 6.66 4.70
N ALA A 104 -15.41 6.55 4.84
CA ALA A 104 -14.77 6.10 6.07
C ALA A 104 -13.68 7.08 6.49
N TYR A 105 -13.34 7.11 7.77
CA TYR A 105 -12.21 7.89 8.27
C TYR A 105 -11.53 7.27 9.48
N VAL A 106 -10.22 7.48 9.55
CA VAL A 106 -9.34 7.11 10.63
C VAL A 106 -8.87 8.37 11.32
N VAL A 107 -9.14 8.49 12.61
CA VAL A 107 -8.67 9.59 13.44
C VAL A 107 -7.40 9.16 14.16
N ARG A 108 -6.37 10.00 14.08
CA ARG A 108 -5.04 9.72 14.64
C ARG A 108 -4.44 10.96 15.30
N GLU A 109 -3.32 10.74 15.97
CA GLU A 109 -2.43 11.78 16.48
C GLU A 109 -2.12 12.84 15.41
N TRP A 110 -2.33 14.09 15.78
CA TRP A 110 -1.71 15.21 15.07
C TRP A 110 -0.30 15.38 15.62
N VAL A 111 0.69 15.36 14.73
CA VAL A 111 2.08 15.69 15.05
C VAL A 111 2.29 17.12 14.57
N ASP A 112 2.42 18.07 15.49
CA ASP A 112 2.85 19.44 15.15
C ASP A 112 4.32 19.40 14.72
N GLY A 113 4.57 19.61 13.43
CA GLY A 113 5.85 19.44 12.75
C GLY A 113 5.68 19.14 11.26
N GLU A 114 6.72 18.64 10.59
CA GLU A 114 6.75 18.43 9.14
C GLU A 114 7.21 17.01 8.74
N ALA A 115 6.88 16.59 7.51
CA ALA A 115 7.42 15.34 6.96
C ALA A 115 8.89 15.50 6.54
N LEU A 116 9.68 14.43 6.67
CA LEU A 116 11.11 14.42 6.33
C LEU A 116 11.38 14.90 4.88
N ARG A 117 10.46 14.62 3.94
CA ARG A 117 10.52 15.16 2.57
C ARG A 117 10.54 16.68 2.54
N GLU A 118 9.66 17.33 3.29
CA GLU A 118 9.49 18.78 3.22
C GLU A 118 10.70 19.48 3.87
N LEU A 119 11.18 18.97 5.00
CA LEU A 119 12.39 19.47 5.66
C LEU A 119 13.64 19.34 4.77
N VAL A 120 13.88 18.16 4.19
CA VAL A 120 15.03 17.94 3.30
C VAL A 120 14.88 18.69 1.96
N GLY A 121 13.65 18.94 1.52
CA GLY A 121 13.35 19.77 0.35
C GLY A 121 13.58 21.27 0.58
N GLN A 122 13.43 21.75 1.82
CA GLN A 122 13.60 23.15 2.21
C GLN A 122 15.04 23.47 2.63
N ASP A 123 15.56 22.77 3.63
CA ASP A 123 16.88 23.03 4.23
C ASP A 123 18.03 22.30 3.51
N GLY A 124 17.69 21.33 2.65
CA GLY A 124 18.65 20.40 2.04
C GLY A 124 18.94 19.18 2.92
N PRO A 125 19.96 18.37 2.57
CA PRO A 125 20.19 17.11 3.25
C PRO A 125 20.76 17.33 4.66
N MET A 126 20.35 16.49 5.61
CA MET A 126 20.61 16.61 7.04
C MET A 126 22.07 16.27 7.42
N ASP A 127 22.42 16.58 8.66
CA ASP A 127 23.68 16.13 9.27
C ASP A 127 23.67 14.60 9.51
N PRO A 128 24.81 13.88 9.34
CA PRO A 128 24.89 12.45 9.59
C PRO A 128 24.40 11.97 10.97
N ALA A 129 24.60 12.75 12.04
CA ALA A 129 24.09 12.38 13.36
C ALA A 129 22.55 12.44 13.39
N ARG A 130 21.94 13.49 12.83
CA ARG A 130 20.47 13.60 12.77
C ARG A 130 19.86 12.55 11.83
N ALA A 131 20.52 12.23 10.72
CA ALA A 131 20.09 11.14 9.84
C ALA A 131 20.12 9.78 10.56
N THR A 132 21.17 9.51 11.35
CA THR A 132 21.29 8.29 12.17
C THR A 132 20.20 8.22 13.24
N SER A 133 19.94 9.31 13.96
CA SER A 133 18.88 9.40 14.99
C SER A 133 17.46 9.17 14.42
N ILE A 134 17.20 9.65 13.21
CA ILE A 134 15.93 9.41 12.49
C ILE A 134 15.82 7.94 12.09
N ALA A 135 16.87 7.36 11.51
CA ALA A 135 16.88 5.95 11.13
C ALA A 135 16.74 5.02 12.35
N HIS A 136 17.42 5.33 13.46
CA HIS A 136 17.30 4.65 14.75
C HIS A 136 15.85 4.64 15.24
N SER A 137 15.21 5.81 15.28
CA SER A 137 13.81 5.97 15.70
C SER A 137 12.82 5.15 14.85
N ILE A 138 13.10 5.01 13.55
CA ILE A 138 12.28 4.21 12.62
C ILE A 138 12.55 2.72 12.81
N ALA A 139 13.81 2.30 12.97
CA ALA A 139 14.15 0.90 13.19
C ALA A 139 13.58 0.37 14.52
N ASP A 140 13.59 1.18 15.59
CA ASP A 140 12.97 0.83 16.89
C ASP A 140 11.44 0.70 16.77
N ALA A 141 10.79 1.62 16.02
CA ALA A 141 9.38 1.50 15.68
C ALA A 141 9.06 0.22 14.88
N LEU A 142 9.89 -0.12 13.89
CA LEU A 142 9.73 -1.33 13.08
C LEU A 142 9.95 -2.59 13.90
N ALA A 143 10.93 -2.62 14.81
CA ALA A 143 11.13 -3.73 15.74
C ALA A 143 9.88 -4.00 16.59
N ALA A 144 9.24 -2.94 17.10
CA ALA A 144 7.98 -3.04 17.84
C ALA A 144 6.81 -3.56 16.97
N VAL A 145 6.74 -3.21 15.68
CA VAL A 145 5.73 -3.74 14.74
C VAL A 145 6.01 -5.21 14.40
N HIS A 146 7.23 -5.54 13.97
CA HIS A 146 7.63 -6.87 13.53
C HIS A 146 7.54 -7.91 14.66
N ALA A 147 7.78 -7.50 15.92
CA ALA A 147 7.57 -8.33 17.10
C ALA A 147 6.11 -8.82 17.30
N THR A 148 5.14 -8.20 16.62
CA THR A 148 3.73 -8.66 16.61
C THR A 148 3.37 -9.55 15.40
N GLY A 149 4.33 -9.81 14.49
CA GLY A 149 4.09 -10.52 13.23
C GLY A 149 3.44 -9.66 12.14
N MET A 150 3.37 -8.34 12.33
CA MET A 150 2.88 -7.38 11.35
C MET A 150 4.04 -6.70 10.61
N VAL A 151 3.73 -6.01 9.51
CA VAL A 151 4.63 -5.14 8.75
C VAL A 151 4.06 -3.72 8.73
N HIS A 152 4.92 -2.71 8.53
CA HIS A 152 4.48 -1.32 8.38
C HIS A 152 4.18 -0.97 6.91
N GLY A 153 4.95 -1.52 5.97
CA GLY A 153 4.82 -1.36 4.52
C GLY A 153 5.21 0.03 3.99
N ASN A 154 4.93 1.11 4.74
CA ASN A 154 4.98 2.49 4.24
C ASN A 154 6.12 3.33 4.85
N VAL A 155 7.33 2.79 4.87
CA VAL A 155 8.54 3.51 5.35
C VAL A 155 9.09 4.41 4.25
N HIS A 156 8.82 5.72 4.33
CA HIS A 156 9.11 6.69 3.27
C HIS A 156 9.28 8.13 3.83
N PRO A 157 10.08 9.04 3.22
CA PRO A 157 10.24 10.41 3.72
C PRO A 157 8.96 11.25 3.77
N GLY A 158 7.94 10.91 2.99
CA GLY A 158 6.60 11.54 3.08
C GLY A 158 5.71 10.99 4.20
N THR A 159 6.10 9.90 4.87
CA THR A 159 5.38 9.26 5.98
C THR A 159 6.16 9.27 7.30
N THR A 160 7.43 9.66 7.24
CA THR A 160 8.28 9.95 8.40
C THR A 160 8.05 11.40 8.82
N LEU A 161 7.36 11.63 9.94
CA LEU A 161 7.12 12.96 10.49
C LEU A 161 8.18 13.30 11.53
N ILE A 162 8.57 14.57 11.56
CA ILE A 162 9.51 15.16 12.54
C ILE A 162 8.75 16.26 13.27
N GLY A 163 8.46 16.04 14.55
CA GLY A 163 7.76 17.01 15.40
C GLY A 163 8.64 18.20 15.80
N ASP A 164 7.99 19.32 16.15
CA ASP A 164 8.63 20.51 16.73
C ASP A 164 9.31 20.23 18.08
N ASP A 165 8.89 19.15 18.76
CA ASP A 165 9.53 18.57 19.96
C ASP A 165 10.82 17.78 19.65
N GLY A 166 11.16 17.63 18.36
CA GLY A 166 12.28 16.84 17.85
C GLY A 166 11.98 15.36 17.64
N ARG A 167 10.79 14.87 18.03
CA ARG A 167 10.38 13.46 17.96
C ARG A 167 10.19 13.01 16.52
N VAL A 168 10.62 11.79 16.22
CA VAL A 168 10.43 11.15 14.92
C VAL A 168 9.24 10.21 15.04
N VAL A 169 8.23 10.36 14.18
CA VAL A 169 6.99 9.60 14.20
C VAL A 169 6.73 9.02 12.81
N LEU A 170 6.81 7.70 12.69
CA LEU A 170 6.44 6.98 11.48
C LEU A 170 4.91 6.83 11.41
N ALA A 171 4.35 7.10 10.23
CA ALA A 171 2.91 7.18 10.02
C ALA A 171 2.46 6.41 8.76
N ASP A 172 1.14 6.30 8.57
CA ASP A 172 0.52 5.78 7.35
C ASP A 172 0.85 4.32 7.01
N ALA A 173 0.99 3.48 8.03
CA ALA A 173 1.09 2.02 7.90
C ALA A 173 0.07 1.46 6.89
N ARG A 174 0.53 0.52 6.05
CA ARG A 174 -0.27 -0.18 5.05
C ARG A 174 0.02 -1.69 5.12
N ALA A 175 -0.97 -2.49 4.74
CA ALA A 175 -0.88 -3.94 4.76
C ALA A 175 -1.14 -4.49 3.35
N ASP A 176 -0.17 -4.33 2.44
CA ASP A 176 -0.22 -5.01 1.15
C ASP A 176 0.34 -6.44 1.29
N SER A 177 -0.24 -7.37 0.54
CA SER A 177 0.32 -8.70 0.26
C SER A 177 1.77 -8.70 -0.25
N ALA A 178 2.21 -7.61 -0.89
CA ALA A 178 3.59 -7.43 -1.37
C ALA A 178 4.58 -7.00 -0.28
N ASP A 179 4.12 -6.58 0.90
CA ASP A 179 4.96 -6.03 1.96
C ASP A 179 5.65 -7.11 2.80
N SER A 180 6.84 -6.82 3.33
CA SER A 180 7.60 -7.73 4.18
C SER A 180 8.44 -6.97 5.20
N THR A 181 8.85 -7.67 6.27
CA THR A 181 9.77 -7.14 7.29
C THR A 181 11.11 -6.72 6.65
N GLU A 182 11.58 -7.48 5.66
CA GLU A 182 12.74 -7.10 4.84
C GLU A 182 12.51 -5.81 4.05
N ARG A 183 11.36 -5.62 3.38
CA ARG A 183 11.06 -4.36 2.67
C ARG A 183 11.11 -3.16 3.63
N ASP A 184 10.48 -3.27 4.80
CA ASP A 184 10.52 -2.23 5.84
C ASP A 184 11.96 -1.89 6.27
N VAL A 185 12.77 -2.89 6.59
CA VAL A 185 14.18 -2.72 7.01
C VAL A 185 15.02 -2.06 5.92
N ARG A 186 14.88 -2.49 4.66
CA ARG A 186 15.62 -1.90 3.54
C ARG A 186 15.24 -0.45 3.28
N SER A 187 13.97 -0.10 3.47
CA SER A 187 13.49 1.27 3.38
C SER A 187 14.09 2.20 4.46
N VAL A 188 14.60 1.69 5.59
CA VAL A 188 15.42 2.49 6.53
C VAL A 188 16.73 2.93 5.86
N GLY A 189 17.33 2.08 5.03
CA GLY A 189 18.44 2.46 4.13
C GLY A 189 18.03 3.53 3.11
N GLY A 190 16.79 3.47 2.61
CA GLY A 190 16.18 4.53 1.81
C GLY A 190 16.11 5.86 2.55
N ILE A 191 15.62 5.86 3.80
CA ILE A 191 15.54 7.04 4.67
C ILE A 191 16.93 7.63 4.93
N LEU A 192 17.93 6.80 5.26
CA LEU A 192 19.32 7.23 5.44
C LEU A 192 19.87 7.88 4.18
N TYR A 193 19.73 7.22 3.03
CA TYR A 193 20.19 7.74 1.74
C TYR A 193 19.55 9.10 1.42
N TYR A 194 18.24 9.25 1.66
CA TYR A 194 17.52 10.49 1.46
C TYR A 194 17.97 11.60 2.40
N ALA A 195 18.04 11.33 3.70
CA ALA A 195 18.48 12.30 4.69
C ALA A 195 19.91 12.79 4.40
N LEU A 196 20.81 11.92 3.95
CA LEU A 196 22.21 12.27 3.67
C LEU A 196 22.42 13.00 2.32
N THR A 197 21.60 12.71 1.31
CA THR A 197 21.85 13.15 -0.09
C THR A 197 20.79 14.07 -0.70
N GLY A 198 19.59 14.14 -0.12
CA GLY A 198 18.43 14.83 -0.68
C GLY A 198 17.79 14.11 -1.88
N ARG A 199 18.09 12.81 -2.05
CA ARG A 199 17.66 12.01 -3.21
C ARG A 199 17.13 10.64 -2.78
N TRP A 200 16.22 10.06 -3.55
CA TRP A 200 15.59 8.78 -3.22
C TRP A 200 16.17 7.64 -4.07
N PRO A 201 16.51 6.47 -3.48
CA PRO A 201 17.16 5.37 -4.18
C PRO A 201 16.19 4.48 -5.00
N HIS A 202 14.88 4.64 -4.82
CA HIS A 202 13.83 4.02 -5.63
C HIS A 202 13.30 5.05 -6.65
N ALA A 203 12.65 4.60 -7.72
CA ALA A 203 12.01 5.52 -8.65
C ALA A 203 10.61 5.88 -8.13
N GLU A 204 10.08 7.04 -8.51
CA GLU A 204 8.74 7.45 -8.08
C GLU A 204 8.00 8.18 -9.19
N ILE A 205 6.81 7.68 -9.54
CA ILE A 205 5.87 8.34 -10.44
C ILE A 205 4.86 9.14 -9.61
N GLY A 206 4.80 10.45 -9.82
CA GLY A 206 3.76 11.29 -9.22
C GLY A 206 4.12 12.77 -9.12
N ARG A 207 3.14 13.60 -8.73
CA ARG A 207 3.33 15.04 -8.48
C ARG A 207 4.10 15.34 -7.19
N SER A 208 4.22 14.35 -6.29
CA SER A 208 4.91 14.45 -4.99
C SER A 208 6.17 13.57 -4.90
N ARG A 209 6.67 13.13 -6.06
CA ARG A 209 7.85 12.27 -6.20
C ARG A 209 9.11 12.94 -5.63
N LEU A 210 9.99 12.14 -5.04
CA LEU A 210 11.29 12.59 -4.57
C LEU A 210 12.29 12.80 -5.73
N PRO A 211 13.36 13.60 -5.53
CA PRO A 211 14.43 13.73 -6.52
C PRO A 211 15.22 12.42 -6.64
N ASP A 212 15.37 11.90 -7.86
CA ASP A 212 15.95 10.57 -8.09
C ASP A 212 17.44 10.49 -7.67
N ALA A 213 17.87 9.34 -7.14
CA ALA A 213 19.26 9.05 -6.85
C ALA A 213 20.15 9.13 -8.11
N MET A 214 21.39 9.58 -7.95
CA MET A 214 22.36 9.54 -9.03
C MET A 214 22.77 8.09 -9.29
N ARG A 215 22.73 7.66 -10.55
CA ARG A 215 23.14 6.32 -11.00
C ARG A 215 24.30 6.40 -11.98
N ASP A 216 25.15 5.39 -11.99
CA ASP A 216 26.22 5.22 -12.96
C ASP A 216 25.69 4.66 -14.30
N ALA A 217 26.59 4.43 -15.26
CA ALA A 217 26.24 3.88 -16.58
C ALA A 217 25.73 2.43 -16.54
N ASN A 218 25.79 1.75 -15.38
CA ASN A 218 25.29 0.40 -15.13
C ASN A 218 23.99 0.42 -14.30
N GLY A 219 23.45 1.59 -13.97
CA GLY A 219 22.26 1.76 -13.10
C GLY A 219 22.55 1.69 -11.60
N VAL A 220 23.80 1.51 -11.20
CA VAL A 220 24.23 1.40 -9.80
C VAL A 220 24.17 2.77 -9.13
N ILE A 221 23.58 2.84 -7.94
CA ILE A 221 23.40 4.07 -7.18
C ILE A 221 24.77 4.58 -6.68
N ALA A 222 25.03 5.89 -6.86
CA ALA A 222 26.18 6.55 -6.28
C ALA A 222 26.03 6.66 -4.76
N ALA A 223 27.03 6.21 -4.01
CA ALA A 223 26.99 6.15 -2.55
C ALA A 223 26.95 7.56 -1.92
N PRO A 224 26.31 7.75 -0.75
CA PRO A 224 26.22 9.05 -0.08
C PRO A 224 27.52 9.87 -0.04
N ARG A 225 28.68 9.26 0.22
CA ARG A 225 30.01 9.93 0.26
C ARG A 225 30.53 10.39 -1.10
N GLN A 226 30.01 9.83 -2.19
CA GLN A 226 30.32 10.29 -3.55
C GLN A 226 29.50 11.54 -3.92
N ILE A 227 28.33 11.73 -3.29
CA ILE A 227 27.43 12.87 -3.51
C ILE A 227 27.74 14.00 -2.54
N ARG A 228 28.04 13.69 -1.27
CA ARG A 228 28.27 14.66 -0.18
C ARG A 228 29.53 14.33 0.61
N ALA A 229 30.47 15.29 0.63
CA ALA A 229 31.60 15.25 1.55
C ALA A 229 31.15 15.42 3.01
N GLY A 230 31.80 14.70 3.94
CA GLY A 230 31.49 14.74 5.37
C GLY A 230 30.58 13.62 5.88
N VAL A 231 30.00 12.79 5.00
CA VAL A 231 29.32 11.56 5.44
C VAL A 231 30.37 10.55 5.95
N PRO A 232 30.18 9.90 7.12
CA PRO A 232 31.09 8.89 7.65
C PRO A 232 31.10 7.59 6.84
N ALA A 233 32.22 6.87 6.83
CA ALA A 233 32.35 5.61 6.08
C ALA A 233 31.36 4.53 6.55
N TYR A 234 31.27 4.30 7.86
CA TYR A 234 30.34 3.30 8.43
C TYR A 234 28.87 3.56 8.04
N LEU A 235 28.47 4.81 7.85
CA LEU A 235 27.09 5.19 7.52
C LEU A 235 26.81 5.07 6.02
N ASP A 236 27.81 5.36 5.18
CA ASP A 236 27.82 5.12 3.74
C ASP A 236 27.69 3.61 3.44
N ASP A 237 28.52 2.79 4.11
CA ASP A 237 28.51 1.33 4.00
C ASP A 237 27.16 0.75 4.47
N LEU A 238 26.69 1.10 5.69
CA LEU A 238 25.39 0.65 6.22
C LEU A 238 24.20 1.05 5.32
N THR A 239 24.23 2.27 4.77
CA THR A 239 23.19 2.74 3.84
C THR A 239 23.17 1.89 2.56
N MET A 240 24.34 1.60 1.98
CA MET A 240 24.44 0.84 0.73
C MET A 240 24.16 -0.66 0.92
N ASP A 241 24.56 -1.25 2.06
CA ASP A 241 24.26 -2.64 2.41
C ASP A 241 22.74 -2.88 2.59
N LEU A 242 22.02 -1.93 3.21
CA LEU A 242 20.56 -2.00 3.32
C LEU A 242 19.87 -1.90 1.95
N LEU A 243 20.39 -1.09 1.04
CA LEU A 243 19.86 -0.94 -0.32
C LEU A 243 20.20 -2.12 -1.26
N ASP A 244 21.28 -2.86 -1.01
CA ASP A 244 21.67 -4.00 -1.84
C ASP A 244 20.86 -5.27 -1.54
N LYS A 245 19.93 -5.61 -2.45
CA LYS A 245 19.13 -6.84 -2.41
C LYS A 245 19.95 -8.15 -2.38
N ARG A 246 21.27 -8.10 -2.60
CA ARG A 246 22.21 -9.24 -2.51
C ARG A 246 22.80 -9.43 -1.11
N VAL A 247 22.81 -8.39 -0.29
CA VAL A 247 23.18 -8.45 1.13
C VAL A 247 21.94 -8.93 1.91
N VAL A 248 22.11 -9.84 2.85
CA VAL A 248 20.99 -10.29 3.71
C VAL A 248 20.64 -9.16 4.67
N ALA A 249 19.40 -8.69 4.63
CA ALA A 249 18.93 -7.65 5.55
C ALA A 249 18.97 -8.16 7.00
N PRO A 250 19.33 -7.31 7.98
CA PRO A 250 19.19 -7.63 9.39
C PRO A 250 17.71 -7.69 9.80
N GLU A 251 17.42 -8.32 10.93
CA GLU A 251 16.13 -8.13 11.61
C GLU A 251 16.03 -6.69 12.16
N ALA A 252 14.82 -6.16 12.30
CA ALA A 252 14.62 -4.76 12.69
C ALA A 252 15.15 -4.43 14.11
N ASP A 253 15.14 -5.39 15.04
CA ASP A 253 15.71 -5.22 16.39
C ASP A 253 17.24 -5.13 16.37
N ALA A 254 17.89 -5.93 15.51
CA ALA A 254 19.32 -5.87 15.28
C ALA A 254 19.74 -4.56 14.60
N LEU A 255 18.94 -4.06 13.63
CA LEU A 255 19.18 -2.75 13.01
C LEU A 255 18.96 -1.60 14.00
N ALA A 256 17.93 -1.67 14.84
CA ALA A 256 17.70 -0.69 15.90
C ALA A 256 18.89 -0.64 16.87
N ALA A 257 19.42 -1.80 17.30
CA ALA A 257 20.59 -1.87 18.18
C ALA A 257 21.90 -1.39 17.52
N GLU A 258 22.07 -1.59 16.21
CA GLU A 258 23.17 -1.03 15.42
C GLU A 258 23.10 0.51 15.41
N LEU A 259 21.96 1.05 14.98
CA LEU A 259 21.75 2.49 14.85
C LEU A 259 21.75 3.19 16.22
N ALA A 260 21.22 2.57 17.27
CA ALA A 260 21.28 3.10 18.65
C ALA A 260 22.72 3.32 19.13
N ARG A 261 23.64 2.43 18.76
CA ARG A 261 25.07 2.57 19.09
C ARG A 261 25.72 3.69 18.28
N LEU A 262 25.37 3.86 17.00
CA LEU A 262 25.88 4.95 16.17
C LEU A 262 25.33 6.32 16.62
N ASP A 263 24.06 6.38 17.03
CA ASP A 263 23.37 7.56 17.59
C ASP A 263 23.91 7.94 18.99
N SER A 264 24.49 6.98 19.72
CA SER A 264 25.13 7.18 21.04
C SER A 264 26.63 7.51 20.98
N ALA A 265 27.25 7.53 19.79
CA ALA A 265 28.70 7.60 19.63
C ALA A 265 29.23 9.03 19.51
N ASP A 266 29.26 9.77 20.63
CA ASP A 266 30.09 10.97 20.74
C ASP A 266 31.59 10.60 20.60
N ASP A 267 32.27 11.27 19.67
CA ASP A 267 33.72 11.37 19.41
C ASP A 267 34.57 10.14 18.98
N ASP A 268 34.38 8.91 19.49
CA ASP A 268 35.34 7.79 19.27
C ASP A 268 34.79 6.59 18.44
N TYR A 269 35.04 6.57 17.12
CA TYR A 269 34.86 5.38 16.25
C TYR A 269 36.17 5.01 15.52
N GLU A 270 36.92 4.04 16.04
CA GLU A 270 38.08 3.47 15.32
C GLU A 270 37.64 2.60 14.13
N ASP A 271 38.46 2.59 13.07
CA ASP A 271 38.23 1.91 11.79
C ASP A 271 38.22 0.37 11.94
N VAL A 272 37.07 -0.18 12.34
CA VAL A 272 36.76 -1.60 12.24
C VAL A 272 36.15 -1.89 10.87
N GLY A 273 36.82 -2.78 10.12
CA GLY A 273 36.47 -3.11 8.73
C GLY A 273 35.12 -3.82 8.54
N PRO A 274 34.82 -4.29 7.30
CA PRO A 274 33.47 -4.50 6.79
C PRO A 274 32.54 -5.24 7.74
N LEU A 275 31.38 -4.63 7.98
CA LEU A 275 30.40 -5.03 8.99
C LEU A 275 30.04 -6.51 8.87
N ARG A 276 29.94 -7.18 10.02
CA ARG A 276 29.57 -8.59 10.12
C ARG A 276 28.38 -8.72 11.07
N PHE A 277 27.21 -9.00 10.51
CA PHE A 277 26.02 -9.40 11.25
C PHE A 277 26.26 -10.73 11.97
N ALA A 278 26.86 -10.66 13.16
CA ALA A 278 27.19 -11.81 13.98
C ALA A 278 25.93 -12.30 14.73
N GLN A 279 25.35 -13.41 14.30
CA GLN A 279 24.30 -14.11 15.04
C GLN A 279 24.84 -14.47 16.44
N GLY A 280 24.35 -13.80 17.49
CA GLY A 280 25.21 -13.53 18.67
C GLY A 280 24.55 -13.38 20.04
N SER A 281 23.40 -14.03 20.29
CA SER A 281 22.76 -14.16 21.63
C SER A 281 22.16 -12.88 22.25
N ALA A 282 20.98 -13.03 22.86
CA ALA A 282 20.33 -11.95 23.60
C ALA A 282 21.14 -11.58 24.86
N ALA A 283 21.55 -10.32 24.97
CA ALA A 283 22.12 -9.75 26.19
C ALA A 283 21.01 -9.21 27.10
N GLU A 284 21.11 -9.45 28.42
CA GLU A 284 20.12 -8.96 29.37
C GLU A 284 20.13 -7.41 29.47
N PRO A 285 18.96 -6.75 29.59
CA PRO A 285 18.87 -5.29 29.62
C PRO A 285 19.50 -4.71 30.89
N VAL A 286 20.63 -4.00 30.72
CA VAL A 286 21.35 -3.30 31.81
C VAL A 286 20.48 -2.15 32.34
N ARG A 287 19.87 -2.37 33.51
CA ARG A 287 18.83 -1.51 34.09
C ARG A 287 19.35 -0.19 34.68
N SER A 288 19.80 0.72 33.82
CA SER A 288 20.24 2.07 34.19
C SER A 288 19.12 2.86 34.87
N THR A 289 19.20 3.01 36.19
CA THR A 289 18.12 3.60 36.99
C THR A 289 18.37 5.08 37.26
N ARG A 290 17.87 5.96 36.38
CA ARG A 290 17.68 7.39 36.69
C ARG A 290 16.21 7.68 37.02
N LYS A 291 16.00 8.46 38.08
CA LYS A 291 14.69 8.69 38.71
C LYS A 291 14.01 9.91 38.07
N ILE A 292 12.78 9.73 37.59
CA ILE A 292 11.81 10.81 37.40
C ILE A 292 10.57 10.44 38.23
N MET A 293 10.04 11.37 39.03
CA MET A 293 8.93 11.09 39.94
C MET A 293 7.60 11.72 39.48
N ILE A 294 6.63 10.85 39.26
CA ILE A 294 5.21 10.97 39.67
C ILE A 294 4.45 12.24 39.25
N GLY A 295 3.65 12.06 38.20
CA GLY A 295 2.37 12.73 37.92
C GLY A 295 1.77 12.05 36.68
N VAL A 296 0.55 11.52 36.64
CA VAL A 296 -0.64 11.77 37.47
C VAL A 296 -1.23 10.47 38.05
N GLY A 297 -0.91 10.17 39.30
CA GLY A 297 -1.52 9.07 40.06
C GLY A 297 -2.90 9.42 40.64
N ALA A 298 -3.88 9.75 39.80
CA ALA A 298 -5.21 10.20 40.24
C ALA A 298 -6.42 9.71 39.41
N LEU A 299 -6.30 9.61 38.08
CA LEU A 299 -7.45 9.31 37.21
C LEU A 299 -7.86 7.83 37.18
N ALA A 300 -6.91 6.91 37.37
CA ALA A 300 -7.13 5.46 37.21
C ALA A 300 -8.13 4.85 38.23
N ILE A 301 -8.42 5.52 39.35
CA ILE A 301 -9.28 4.99 40.42
C ILE A 301 -10.77 5.19 40.14
N ILE A 302 -11.16 6.19 39.33
CA ILE A 302 -12.57 6.46 39.02
C ILE A 302 -13.13 5.45 38.01
N ALA A 303 -12.32 5.04 37.01
CA ALA A 303 -12.73 4.08 35.99
C ALA A 303 -13.11 2.69 36.56
N VAL A 304 -12.41 2.23 37.60
CA VAL A 304 -12.62 0.90 38.19
C VAL A 304 -13.95 0.78 38.94
N ILE A 305 -14.49 1.89 39.47
CA ILE A 305 -15.77 1.89 40.19
C ILE A 305 -16.95 1.80 39.21
N GLY A 306 -16.85 2.44 38.03
CA GLY A 306 -17.90 2.36 37.00
C GLY A 306 -18.10 0.94 36.45
N LEU A 307 -17.01 0.22 36.21
CA LEU A 307 -17.04 -1.13 35.61
C LEU A 307 -17.75 -2.18 36.49
N ILE A 308 -17.74 -2.00 37.82
CA ILE A 308 -18.34 -2.94 38.78
C ILE A 308 -19.87 -2.82 38.84
N PHE A 309 -20.45 -1.68 38.46
CA PHE A 309 -21.91 -1.50 38.44
C PHE A 309 -22.57 -1.86 37.10
N GLY A 310 -21.83 -1.83 35.98
CA GLY A 310 -22.39 -2.09 34.64
C GLY A 310 -22.85 -3.55 34.39
N ILE A 311 -22.29 -4.52 35.11
CA ILE A 311 -22.49 -5.96 34.82
C ILE A 311 -23.72 -6.56 35.54
N LYS A 312 -24.46 -5.78 36.33
CA LYS A 312 -25.60 -6.28 37.13
C LYS A 312 -26.99 -6.01 36.51
N ALA A 313 -27.08 -5.90 35.19
CA ALA A 313 -28.33 -5.54 34.49
C ALA A 313 -28.55 -6.23 33.12
N ILE A 314 -28.08 -7.47 32.91
CA ILE A 314 -28.63 -8.47 31.95
C ILE A 314 -28.37 -9.86 32.56
N SER A 315 -29.23 -10.31 33.48
CA SER A 315 -29.21 -11.65 34.06
C SER A 315 -30.49 -11.97 34.85
N ASP A 316 -31.65 -11.96 34.19
CA ASP A 316 -32.84 -12.67 34.67
C ASP A 316 -33.78 -13.02 33.51
N SER A 317 -34.59 -14.06 33.69
CA SER A 317 -35.36 -14.82 32.68
C SER A 317 -34.51 -15.49 31.58
N GLY A 318 -34.83 -16.70 31.10
CA GLY A 318 -35.95 -17.57 31.48
C GLY A 318 -35.86 -18.97 30.85
N SER A 319 -34.91 -19.77 31.34
CA SER A 319 -34.78 -21.24 31.26
C SER A 319 -35.94 -22.09 30.70
N GLU A 320 -35.62 -23.04 29.80
CA GLU A 320 -36.18 -24.42 29.90
C GLU A 320 -35.28 -25.51 29.24
N LYS A 321 -35.43 -26.75 29.72
CA LYS A 321 -34.68 -28.02 29.45
C LYS A 321 -35.44 -29.14 30.21
N PRO A 322 -35.20 -30.47 30.12
CA PRO A 322 -34.32 -31.32 29.28
C PRO A 322 -35.15 -32.50 28.66
N PRO A 323 -34.72 -33.79 28.48
CA PRO A 323 -33.39 -34.44 28.49
C PRO A 323 -33.07 -35.47 27.36
N ALA A 324 -31.75 -35.74 27.21
CA ALA A 324 -30.99 -37.00 26.96
C ALA A 324 -31.66 -38.24 26.28
N THR A 325 -30.96 -39.06 25.48
CA THR A 325 -29.65 -39.75 25.68
C THR A 325 -28.90 -39.93 24.31
N THR A 326 -27.82 -40.72 24.04
CA THR A 326 -27.14 -41.88 24.69
C THR A 326 -25.66 -42.04 24.22
N GLN A 327 -24.90 -42.91 24.89
CA GLN A 327 -23.63 -43.57 24.48
C GLN A 327 -23.89 -44.76 23.50
N ALA A 328 -22.95 -45.53 22.93
CA ALA A 328 -21.54 -45.41 22.47
C ALA A 328 -21.11 -46.80 21.90
N GLY A 329 -19.90 -46.96 21.33
CA GLY A 329 -19.21 -48.27 21.33
C GLY A 329 -18.80 -48.89 19.98
N ASN A 330 -17.53 -49.33 19.94
CA ASN A 330 -16.77 -49.98 18.86
C ASN A 330 -17.28 -51.39 18.42
N THR A 331 -17.13 -51.68 17.11
CA THR A 331 -16.74 -52.95 16.39
C THR A 331 -17.05 -54.38 16.92
N PRO A 332 -16.90 -55.46 16.12
CA PRO A 332 -16.72 -55.59 14.65
C PRO A 332 -17.74 -56.59 14.01
N GLN A 333 -17.60 -56.88 12.70
CA GLN A 333 -17.27 -58.23 12.16
C GLN A 333 -17.45 -58.27 10.62
N ASP A 334 -16.76 -59.19 9.95
CA ASP A 334 -16.89 -59.50 8.52
C ASP A 334 -18.29 -59.94 8.10
N ASP A 335 -18.64 -59.69 6.83
CA ASP A 335 -19.29 -60.72 6.01
C ASP A 335 -18.76 -60.65 4.56
N THR A 336 -18.67 -61.79 3.88
CA THR A 336 -18.02 -61.91 2.56
C THR A 336 -19.03 -61.85 1.42
N GLY A 337 -18.84 -60.91 0.48
CA GLY A 337 -19.65 -60.80 -0.75
C GLY A 337 -18.77 -60.57 -1.97
N ASP A 338 -18.63 -61.61 -2.79
CA ASP A 338 -17.88 -61.62 -4.05
C ASP A 338 -18.77 -61.15 -5.22
N ASP A 339 -18.36 -60.10 -5.95
CA ASP A 339 -18.80 -59.87 -7.32
C ASP A 339 -17.71 -59.11 -8.11
N THR A 340 -17.62 -59.39 -9.41
CA THR A 340 -16.49 -59.02 -10.27
C THR A 340 -16.72 -57.71 -11.01
N GLY A 341 -15.78 -56.77 -10.87
CA GLY A 341 -15.75 -55.52 -11.63
C GLY A 341 -14.32 -55.05 -11.90
N ASP A 342 -13.74 -55.49 -13.02
CA ASP A 342 -12.48 -54.93 -13.54
C ASP A 342 -12.76 -53.55 -14.17
N GLY A 343 -11.84 -52.62 -13.96
CA GLY A 343 -12.06 -51.19 -14.18
C GLY A 343 -11.08 -50.36 -13.35
N GLY A 344 -9.80 -50.41 -13.74
CA GLY A 344 -8.73 -49.78 -12.98
C GLY A 344 -8.92 -48.28 -12.75
N THR A 345 -8.95 -47.88 -11.49
CA THR A 345 -8.76 -46.50 -11.06
C THR A 345 -7.32 -46.07 -11.37
N GLU A 346 -7.11 -45.32 -12.46
CA GLU A 346 -5.91 -44.52 -12.56
C GLU A 346 -5.93 -43.49 -11.42
N ASN A 347 -4.85 -43.46 -10.63
CA ASN A 347 -4.73 -42.60 -9.47
C ASN A 347 -4.40 -41.18 -9.95
N GLU A 348 -5.42 -40.45 -10.38
CA GLU A 348 -5.31 -39.09 -10.93
C GLU A 348 -4.60 -38.17 -9.94
N ALA A 349 -3.34 -37.84 -10.26
CA ALA A 349 -2.54 -36.97 -9.43
C ALA A 349 -3.15 -35.55 -9.43
N PRO A 350 -3.09 -34.80 -8.31
CA PRO A 350 -3.58 -33.44 -8.26
C PRO A 350 -2.97 -32.62 -9.40
N ALA A 351 -3.83 -31.99 -10.21
CA ALA A 351 -3.41 -31.16 -11.33
C ALA A 351 -2.38 -30.13 -10.86
N ALA A 352 -1.23 -30.06 -11.55
CA ALA A 352 -0.15 -29.16 -11.15
C ALA A 352 -0.64 -27.70 -11.20
N ALA A 353 -0.44 -26.98 -10.10
CA ALA A 353 -0.82 -25.57 -10.01
C ALA A 353 -0.14 -24.77 -11.15
N PRO A 354 -0.88 -23.91 -11.87
CA PRO A 354 -0.38 -23.30 -13.10
C PRO A 354 0.83 -22.41 -12.83
N THR A 355 1.83 -22.50 -13.71
CA THR A 355 3.12 -21.85 -13.52
C THR A 355 3.18 -20.50 -14.22
N LYS A 356 3.85 -19.48 -13.63
CA LYS A 356 4.09 -18.20 -14.32
C LYS A 356 4.99 -18.47 -15.53
N ILE A 357 4.48 -18.20 -16.73
CA ILE A 357 5.24 -18.24 -17.97
C ILE A 357 6.12 -16.98 -18.01
N PRO A 358 7.46 -17.08 -18.04
CA PRO A 358 8.32 -15.92 -18.14
C PRO A 358 8.06 -15.16 -19.45
N LEU A 359 7.89 -13.85 -19.35
CA LEU A 359 7.81 -12.92 -20.47
C LEU A 359 9.08 -12.06 -20.51
N THR A 360 9.43 -11.59 -21.70
CA THR A 360 10.54 -10.65 -21.95
C THR A 360 10.07 -9.49 -22.80
N ALA A 361 10.81 -8.39 -22.82
CA ALA A 361 10.44 -7.15 -23.53
C ALA A 361 10.17 -7.34 -25.03
N ASP A 362 10.81 -8.31 -25.69
CA ASP A 362 10.59 -8.66 -27.10
C ASP A 362 9.36 -9.56 -27.35
N MET A 363 8.77 -10.13 -26.29
CA MET A 363 7.51 -10.88 -26.35
C MET A 363 6.28 -9.99 -26.29
N VAL A 364 6.41 -8.69 -25.99
CA VAL A 364 5.29 -7.76 -25.82
C VAL A 364 5.39 -6.54 -26.72
N ARG A 365 4.25 -6.05 -27.22
CA ARG A 365 4.15 -4.78 -27.96
C ARG A 365 2.79 -4.13 -27.81
N ILE A 366 2.74 -2.81 -27.98
CA ILE A 366 1.48 -2.07 -28.12
C ILE A 366 0.87 -2.36 -29.49
N VAL A 367 -0.45 -2.42 -29.54
CA VAL A 367 -1.29 -2.45 -30.74
C VAL A 367 -2.19 -1.23 -30.70
N ASP A 368 -1.85 -0.24 -31.53
CA ASP A 368 -2.68 0.94 -31.71
C ASP A 368 -3.19 1.04 -33.16
N PRO A 369 -4.48 0.74 -33.42
CA PRO A 369 -5.03 0.76 -34.77
C PRO A 369 -5.11 2.20 -35.34
N PRO A 370 -5.33 2.36 -36.66
CA PRO A 370 -5.36 3.66 -37.34
C PRO A 370 -6.29 4.72 -36.70
N ASN A 371 -5.98 5.99 -36.96
CA ASN A 371 -6.43 7.18 -36.20
C ASN A 371 -5.67 7.44 -34.89
N GLY A 372 -4.45 6.90 -34.75
CA GLY A 372 -3.49 7.29 -33.71
C GLY A 372 -2.12 7.58 -34.31
N ASP A 373 -1.22 8.03 -33.45
CA ASP A 373 0.13 8.50 -33.73
C ASP A 373 1.23 7.45 -33.48
N ARG A 374 0.91 6.36 -32.75
CA ARG A 374 1.83 5.26 -32.40
C ARG A 374 3.15 5.78 -31.79
N THR A 375 3.07 6.77 -30.90
CA THR A 375 4.23 7.42 -30.27
C THR A 375 5.01 6.54 -29.31
N ASP A 376 4.36 5.52 -28.77
CA ASP A 376 4.75 4.85 -27.53
C ASP A 376 5.69 3.65 -27.78
N GLU A 377 6.58 3.75 -28.79
CA GLU A 377 7.43 2.64 -29.28
C GLU A 377 8.53 2.21 -28.29
N GLY A 378 8.12 1.51 -27.23
CA GLY A 378 9.00 0.85 -26.25
C GLY A 378 8.29 0.50 -24.95
N GLU A 379 7.26 1.26 -24.55
CA GLU A 379 6.65 1.19 -23.21
C GLU A 379 5.98 -0.16 -22.88
N ALA A 380 5.69 -0.98 -23.90
CA ALA A 380 5.21 -2.35 -23.70
C ALA A 380 6.11 -3.16 -22.75
N ALA A 381 7.42 -2.92 -22.78
CA ALA A 381 8.41 -3.63 -21.95
C ALA A 381 8.18 -3.45 -20.44
N PHE A 382 7.70 -2.27 -20.02
CA PHE A 382 7.40 -1.93 -18.62
C PHE A 382 6.38 -2.90 -18.01
N THR A 383 5.43 -3.40 -18.83
CA THR A 383 4.44 -4.38 -18.35
C THR A 383 5.02 -5.75 -17.98
N VAL A 384 6.29 -6.04 -18.27
CA VAL A 384 6.91 -7.38 -18.08
C VAL A 384 8.33 -7.38 -17.50
N ASP A 385 8.96 -6.22 -17.29
CA ASP A 385 10.31 -6.15 -16.72
C ASP A 385 10.34 -6.45 -15.21
N ASN A 386 9.18 -6.42 -14.54
CA ASN A 386 8.95 -6.63 -13.11
C ASN A 386 9.46 -5.44 -12.24
N ASP A 387 9.53 -4.24 -12.81
CA ASP A 387 9.76 -2.99 -12.08
C ASP A 387 8.41 -2.30 -11.78
N GLU A 388 7.97 -2.38 -10.52
CA GLU A 388 6.71 -1.83 -10.01
C GLU A 388 6.68 -0.29 -10.09
N ASP A 389 7.83 0.37 -10.30
CA ASP A 389 7.95 1.82 -10.52
C ASP A 389 7.72 2.22 -11.99
N THR A 390 7.52 1.26 -12.92
CA THR A 390 7.28 1.52 -14.35
C THR A 390 5.85 1.18 -14.79
N VAL A 391 5.33 1.92 -15.79
CA VAL A 391 3.98 1.69 -16.34
C VAL A 391 3.95 1.94 -17.84
N TRP A 392 3.24 1.09 -18.60
CA TRP A 392 2.77 1.50 -19.93
C TRP A 392 1.57 2.45 -19.74
N ARG A 393 1.60 3.60 -20.41
CA ARG A 393 0.56 4.63 -20.31
C ARG A 393 -0.09 4.88 -21.68
N THR A 394 -1.42 4.89 -21.74
CA THR A 394 -2.10 5.36 -22.97
C THR A 394 -2.07 6.89 -23.05
N SER A 395 -2.02 7.43 -24.26
CA SER A 395 -2.27 8.85 -24.54
C SER A 395 -3.53 9.42 -23.85
N GLY A 396 -3.54 10.72 -23.53
CA GLY A 396 -4.59 11.35 -22.70
C GLY A 396 -5.79 11.90 -23.49
N PHE A 397 -6.90 11.16 -23.50
CA PHE A 397 -8.12 11.49 -24.26
C PHE A 397 -9.06 12.46 -23.53
N ASN A 398 -9.98 13.10 -24.28
CA ASN A 398 -11.01 14.01 -23.73
C ASN A 398 -12.33 13.30 -23.36
N GLN A 399 -12.44 11.99 -23.63
CA GLN A 399 -13.61 11.15 -23.41
C GLN A 399 -13.15 9.72 -23.08
N SER A 400 -13.96 8.94 -22.38
CA SER A 400 -13.58 7.61 -21.92
C SER A 400 -13.34 6.62 -23.06
N LYS A 401 -14.21 6.64 -24.08
CA LYS A 401 -14.07 5.75 -25.26
C LYS A 401 -12.99 6.28 -26.19
N ILE A 402 -12.03 5.41 -26.51
CA ILE A 402 -10.86 5.72 -27.34
C ILE A 402 -11.32 6.29 -28.69
N TYR A 403 -10.90 7.52 -28.99
CA TYR A 403 -11.57 8.38 -29.98
C TYR A 403 -11.55 7.79 -31.40
N ASN A 404 -12.73 7.55 -31.97
CA ASN A 404 -12.95 6.93 -33.29
C ASN A 404 -12.22 5.60 -33.51
N LYS A 405 -12.00 4.82 -32.44
CA LYS A 405 -11.40 3.48 -32.45
C LYS A 405 -12.29 2.46 -31.71
N PRO A 406 -12.19 1.16 -32.04
CA PRO A 406 -12.83 0.10 -31.26
C PRO A 406 -12.09 -0.21 -29.94
N GLY A 407 -10.85 0.25 -29.80
CA GLY A 407 -9.97 0.03 -28.66
C GLY A 407 -8.49 0.09 -29.05
N MET A 408 -7.60 -0.19 -28.09
CA MET A 408 -6.15 -0.40 -28.26
C MET A 408 -5.69 -1.47 -27.25
N GLY A 409 -4.45 -1.97 -27.29
CA GLY A 409 -4.05 -2.98 -26.31
C GLY A 409 -2.58 -3.39 -26.31
N LEU A 410 -2.23 -4.27 -25.37
CA LEU A 410 -0.95 -4.96 -25.32
C LEU A 410 -1.09 -6.33 -26.00
N LEU A 411 -0.26 -6.62 -27.00
CA LEU A 411 -0.08 -7.94 -27.57
C LEU A 411 1.08 -8.65 -26.89
N ILE A 412 0.87 -9.91 -26.51
CA ILE A 412 1.83 -10.86 -25.97
C ILE A 412 2.00 -11.99 -26.99
N ASN A 413 3.23 -12.32 -27.33
CA ASN A 413 3.62 -13.47 -28.16
C ASN A 413 4.45 -14.44 -27.32
N LEU A 414 3.87 -15.58 -26.95
CA LEU A 414 4.52 -16.60 -26.12
C LEU A 414 5.67 -17.36 -26.81
N GLY A 415 6.02 -16.98 -28.05
CA GLY A 415 7.08 -17.56 -28.90
C GLY A 415 6.70 -18.91 -29.51
N THR A 416 5.98 -19.73 -28.75
CA THR A 416 5.39 -21.02 -29.15
C THR A 416 3.99 -21.19 -28.54
N PRO A 417 3.13 -22.05 -29.11
CA PRO A 417 1.83 -22.34 -28.52
C PRO A 417 1.95 -23.13 -27.20
N ARG A 418 1.39 -22.58 -26.11
CA ARG A 418 1.36 -23.14 -24.75
C ARG A 418 -0.08 -23.29 -24.26
N THR A 419 -0.32 -24.10 -23.21
CA THR A 419 -1.60 -23.99 -22.49
C THR A 419 -1.54 -22.78 -21.56
N VAL A 420 -2.67 -22.14 -21.33
CA VAL A 420 -2.80 -20.95 -20.50
C VAL A 420 -4.04 -21.15 -19.62
N SER A 421 -3.92 -20.76 -18.35
CA SER A 421 -4.99 -20.83 -17.35
C SER A 421 -5.59 -19.44 -17.14
N ASP A 422 -4.74 -18.47 -16.84
CA ASP A 422 -5.14 -17.08 -16.62
C ASP A 422 -4.08 -16.07 -17.10
N VAL A 423 -4.56 -14.87 -17.41
CA VAL A 423 -3.74 -13.66 -17.55
C VAL A 423 -4.06 -12.74 -16.39
N ARG A 424 -3.04 -12.17 -15.77
CA ARG A 424 -3.16 -11.16 -14.70
C ARG A 424 -2.70 -9.82 -15.25
N VAL A 425 -3.45 -8.78 -14.95
CA VAL A 425 -3.17 -7.40 -15.35
C VAL A 425 -3.27 -6.53 -14.10
N GLU A 426 -2.21 -5.78 -13.84
CA GLU A 426 -2.11 -4.83 -12.73
C GLU A 426 -2.15 -3.41 -13.31
N THR A 427 -3.04 -2.56 -12.79
CA THR A 427 -3.30 -1.23 -13.34
C THR A 427 -3.24 -0.17 -12.26
N SER A 428 -2.66 1.01 -12.56
CA SER A 428 -2.47 2.08 -11.56
C SER A 428 -3.78 2.70 -11.05
N GLN A 429 -4.91 2.42 -11.71
CA GLN A 429 -6.25 2.76 -11.25
C GLN A 429 -7.30 1.78 -11.79
N PRO A 430 -8.42 1.57 -11.06
CA PRO A 430 -9.58 0.81 -11.54
C PRO A 430 -10.39 1.60 -12.58
N GLY A 431 -11.44 0.97 -13.13
CA GLY A 431 -12.39 1.60 -14.04
C GLY A 431 -12.01 1.53 -15.52
N ILE A 432 -11.01 0.71 -15.88
CA ILE A 432 -10.64 0.41 -17.26
C ILE A 432 -11.52 -0.75 -17.75
N ALA A 433 -12.14 -0.64 -18.92
CA ALA A 433 -12.88 -1.75 -19.54
C ALA A 433 -11.93 -2.56 -20.42
N MET A 434 -11.58 -3.77 -19.98
CA MET A 434 -10.59 -4.63 -20.61
C MET A 434 -11.13 -6.04 -20.87
N ASP A 435 -10.75 -6.62 -22.02
CA ASP A 435 -10.99 -8.04 -22.32
C ASP A 435 -9.76 -8.72 -22.91
N ILE A 436 -9.69 -10.04 -22.80
CA ILE A 436 -8.63 -10.84 -23.44
C ILE A 436 -9.09 -11.27 -24.82
N ARG A 437 -8.20 -11.11 -25.82
CA ARG A 437 -8.41 -11.62 -27.18
C ARG A 437 -7.28 -12.53 -27.63
N THR A 438 -7.57 -13.50 -28.48
CA THR A 438 -6.54 -14.36 -29.09
C THR A 438 -6.69 -14.44 -30.61
N GLY A 439 -5.58 -14.69 -31.30
CA GLY A 439 -5.51 -14.66 -32.76
C GLY A 439 -4.47 -15.62 -33.34
N PRO A 440 -4.49 -15.83 -34.68
CA PRO A 440 -3.67 -16.85 -35.33
C PRO A 440 -2.20 -16.42 -35.59
N SER A 441 -1.91 -15.12 -35.57
CA SER A 441 -0.61 -14.56 -35.95
C SER A 441 -0.44 -13.11 -35.48
N ASP A 442 0.80 -12.64 -35.31
CA ASP A 442 1.11 -11.21 -35.37
C ASP A 442 1.43 -10.80 -36.83
N PRO A 443 0.60 -9.95 -37.48
CA PRO A 443 0.88 -9.36 -38.80
C PRO A 443 1.96 -8.24 -38.79
N GLY A 444 2.57 -7.98 -37.63
CA GLY A 444 3.75 -7.13 -37.46
C GLY A 444 3.45 -5.76 -36.85
N ASN A 445 4.46 -5.17 -36.19
CA ASN A 445 4.37 -3.91 -35.45
C ASN A 445 4.26 -2.68 -36.39
N ASN A 446 3.09 -2.47 -36.99
CA ASN A 446 2.78 -1.35 -37.88
C ASN A 446 1.26 -1.14 -37.96
N SER A 447 0.80 0.06 -38.36
CA SER A 447 -0.62 0.42 -38.37
C SER A 447 -1.54 -0.51 -39.18
N ASN A 448 -1.04 -1.17 -40.23
CA ASN A 448 -1.81 -2.18 -40.98
C ASN A 448 -1.87 -3.52 -40.20
N GLY A 449 -0.79 -3.91 -39.54
CA GLY A 449 -0.80 -5.06 -38.65
C GLY A 449 -1.74 -4.84 -37.46
N ASP A 450 -1.71 -3.65 -36.87
CA ASP A 450 -2.55 -3.28 -35.74
C ASP A 450 -4.06 -3.25 -36.12
N ASP A 451 -4.39 -2.75 -37.32
CA ASP A 451 -5.73 -2.86 -37.92
C ASP A 451 -6.17 -4.32 -38.19
N GLN A 452 -5.25 -5.18 -38.63
CA GLN A 452 -5.53 -6.60 -38.87
C GLN A 452 -5.74 -7.39 -37.57
N ILE A 453 -4.98 -7.12 -36.51
CA ILE A 453 -5.16 -7.73 -35.18
C ILE A 453 -6.59 -7.46 -34.69
N VAL A 454 -6.97 -6.19 -34.65
CA VAL A 454 -8.27 -5.75 -34.11
C VAL A 454 -9.47 -6.31 -34.90
N LYS A 455 -9.27 -6.73 -36.17
CA LYS A 455 -10.28 -7.40 -37.01
C LYS A 455 -10.29 -8.92 -36.93
N THR A 456 -9.20 -9.56 -36.48
CA THR A 456 -9.02 -11.02 -36.54
C THR A 456 -8.96 -11.69 -35.17
N TYR A 457 -8.59 -10.96 -34.12
CA TYR A 457 -8.48 -11.47 -32.76
C TYR A 457 -9.87 -11.53 -32.13
N LYS A 458 -10.21 -12.69 -31.56
CA LYS A 458 -11.50 -12.95 -30.94
C LYS A 458 -11.40 -12.78 -29.44
N LYS A 459 -12.37 -12.09 -28.83
CA LYS A 459 -12.54 -12.07 -27.37
C LYS A 459 -12.73 -13.49 -26.84
N LEU A 460 -12.14 -13.78 -25.69
CA LEU A 460 -12.41 -14.95 -24.86
C LEU A 460 -13.43 -14.60 -23.76
N GLY A 461 -14.33 -15.54 -23.45
CA GLY A 461 -15.43 -15.37 -22.50
C GLY A 461 -16.67 -14.67 -23.11
N ASP A 462 -17.85 -15.19 -22.77
CA ASP A 462 -19.14 -14.79 -23.36
C ASP A 462 -19.79 -13.54 -22.77
N GLY A 463 -19.20 -12.94 -21.72
CA GLY A 463 -19.71 -11.73 -21.08
C GLY A 463 -19.40 -10.45 -21.88
N ASP A 464 -20.07 -9.35 -21.51
CA ASP A 464 -19.70 -8.01 -21.99
C ASP A 464 -18.31 -7.58 -21.46
N THR A 465 -17.74 -6.52 -22.02
CA THR A 465 -16.46 -5.96 -21.55
C THR A 465 -16.74 -4.91 -20.48
N GLU A 466 -16.89 -5.36 -19.23
CA GLU A 466 -17.14 -4.52 -18.06
C GLU A 466 -15.89 -3.73 -17.61
N LYS A 467 -16.12 -2.72 -16.76
CA LYS A 467 -15.05 -1.95 -16.11
C LYS A 467 -14.50 -2.68 -14.89
N THR A 468 -13.17 -2.68 -14.76
CA THR A 468 -12.46 -3.25 -13.62
C THR A 468 -12.83 -2.55 -12.32
N LYS A 469 -13.07 -3.34 -11.26
CA LYS A 469 -13.46 -2.82 -9.93
C LYS A 469 -12.24 -2.45 -9.08
N GLY A 470 -11.20 -3.29 -9.13
CA GLY A 470 -9.89 -3.06 -8.54
C GLY A 470 -8.79 -2.85 -9.58
N THR A 471 -7.57 -2.65 -9.09
CA THR A 471 -6.32 -2.51 -9.85
C THR A 471 -5.74 -3.85 -10.31
N ASN A 472 -5.92 -4.91 -9.51
CA ASN A 472 -5.53 -6.28 -9.84
C ASN A 472 -6.67 -7.01 -10.54
N VAL A 473 -6.42 -7.51 -11.76
CA VAL A 473 -7.43 -8.10 -12.64
C VAL A 473 -6.96 -9.46 -13.13
N VAL A 474 -7.73 -10.51 -12.85
CA VAL A 474 -7.44 -11.89 -13.31
C VAL A 474 -8.45 -12.30 -14.37
N PHE A 475 -7.97 -12.84 -15.49
CA PHE A 475 -8.75 -13.31 -16.63
C PHE A 475 -8.62 -14.83 -16.81
N PRO A 476 -9.35 -15.65 -16.03
CA PRO A 476 -9.39 -17.11 -16.17
C PRO A 476 -10.38 -17.50 -17.28
N VAL A 477 -10.06 -17.13 -18.53
CA VAL A 477 -10.99 -17.22 -19.69
C VAL A 477 -10.48 -18.14 -20.81
N PHE A 478 -9.47 -18.95 -20.52
CA PHE A 478 -8.80 -19.83 -21.47
C PHE A 478 -9.34 -21.26 -21.40
N ASP A 479 -9.34 -21.97 -22.53
CA ASP A 479 -9.64 -23.40 -22.61
C ASP A 479 -8.35 -24.20 -22.37
N GLU A 480 -8.30 -24.99 -21.29
CA GLU A 480 -7.12 -25.79 -20.91
C GLU A 480 -6.72 -26.84 -21.97
N THR A 481 -7.64 -27.21 -22.85
CA THR A 481 -7.39 -28.13 -23.98
C THR A 481 -6.81 -27.41 -25.21
N GLN A 482 -6.96 -26.09 -25.28
CA GLN A 482 -6.46 -25.26 -26.37
C GLN A 482 -5.03 -24.76 -26.07
N LYS A 483 -4.24 -24.57 -27.14
CA LYS A 483 -2.96 -23.86 -27.06
C LYS A 483 -3.03 -22.48 -27.68
N TYR A 484 -2.44 -21.52 -26.98
CA TYR A 484 -2.40 -20.10 -27.33
C TYR A 484 -0.95 -19.65 -27.52
N GLN A 485 -0.73 -18.73 -28.45
CA GLN A 485 0.57 -18.08 -28.65
C GLN A 485 0.43 -16.56 -28.65
N TYR A 486 -0.56 -16.04 -29.37
CA TYR A 486 -0.84 -14.61 -29.45
C TYR A 486 -2.05 -14.25 -28.59
N ILE A 487 -1.79 -13.47 -27.55
CA ILE A 487 -2.75 -13.09 -26.51
C ILE A 487 -2.74 -11.57 -26.40
N MET A 488 -3.90 -10.94 -26.34
CA MET A 488 -4.05 -9.49 -26.34
C MET A 488 -4.86 -9.05 -25.14
N VAL A 489 -4.30 -8.15 -24.32
CA VAL A 489 -5.07 -7.38 -23.32
C VAL A 489 -5.64 -6.17 -24.04
N PHE A 490 -6.94 -6.16 -24.32
CA PHE A 490 -7.60 -5.16 -25.15
C PHE A 490 -8.46 -4.19 -24.33
N ILE A 491 -8.14 -2.90 -24.44
CA ILE A 491 -8.73 -1.78 -23.71
C ILE A 491 -9.79 -1.10 -24.60
N THR A 492 -11.01 -0.94 -24.07
CA THR A 492 -12.18 -0.45 -24.84
C THR A 492 -12.79 0.85 -24.30
N ASP A 493 -12.71 1.08 -22.99
CA ASP A 493 -13.21 2.30 -22.34
C ASP A 493 -12.31 2.64 -21.15
N LEU A 494 -11.88 3.90 -21.07
CA LEU A 494 -10.86 4.36 -20.12
C LEU A 494 -11.50 4.95 -18.85
N PRO A 495 -10.83 4.87 -17.69
CA PRO A 495 -11.19 5.66 -16.53
C PRO A 495 -10.76 7.12 -16.73
N ARG A 496 -11.23 7.99 -15.84
CA ARG A 496 -10.83 9.40 -15.82
C ARG A 496 -9.62 9.57 -14.90
N ASP A 497 -8.69 10.43 -15.31
CA ASP A 497 -7.49 10.77 -14.54
C ASP A 497 -7.60 12.13 -13.84
N THR A 498 -6.58 12.46 -13.04
CA THR A 498 -6.51 13.67 -12.21
C THR A 498 -6.09 14.94 -12.96
N ASP A 499 -5.73 14.84 -14.25
CA ASP A 499 -5.66 15.99 -15.16
C ASP A 499 -7.03 16.24 -15.82
N GLY A 500 -8.05 15.44 -15.47
CA GLY A 500 -9.41 15.51 -16.01
C GLY A 500 -9.56 14.90 -17.41
N LYS A 501 -8.48 14.28 -17.93
CA LYS A 501 -8.43 13.50 -19.17
C LYS A 501 -8.88 12.05 -18.88
N TYR A 502 -8.80 11.18 -19.89
CA TYR A 502 -9.04 9.75 -19.76
C TYR A 502 -7.84 8.99 -20.33
N ARG A 503 -7.29 8.06 -19.54
CA ARG A 503 -6.15 7.21 -19.90
C ARG A 503 -6.20 5.90 -19.13
N ALA A 504 -5.48 4.89 -19.58
CA ALA A 504 -5.19 3.67 -18.82
C ALA A 504 -3.68 3.59 -18.56
N GLU A 505 -3.34 2.97 -17.43
CA GLU A 505 -1.97 2.74 -16.98
C GLU A 505 -1.89 1.29 -16.52
N ILE A 506 -0.93 0.54 -17.07
CA ILE A 506 -0.70 -0.88 -16.76
C ILE A 506 0.75 -1.00 -16.26
N SER A 507 0.93 -1.37 -15.00
CA SER A 507 2.24 -1.67 -14.41
C SER A 507 2.72 -3.06 -14.80
N LYS A 508 1.82 -4.03 -14.90
CA LYS A 508 2.20 -5.46 -14.95
C LYS A 508 1.23 -6.29 -15.76
N VAL A 509 1.76 -7.25 -16.52
CA VAL A 509 1.01 -8.33 -17.15
C VAL A 509 1.74 -9.65 -16.96
N GLU A 510 1.03 -10.64 -16.40
CA GLU A 510 1.53 -11.98 -16.18
C GLU A 510 0.66 -13.01 -16.91
N VAL A 511 1.26 -14.10 -17.38
CA VAL A 511 0.57 -15.22 -18.04
C VAL A 511 0.88 -16.49 -17.24
N TYR A 512 -0.14 -17.25 -16.85
CA TYR A 512 0.00 -18.49 -16.10
C TYR A 512 -0.45 -19.70 -16.94
N GLY A 513 0.26 -20.82 -16.87
CA GLY A 513 -0.06 -22.02 -17.66
C GLY A 513 0.99 -23.13 -17.58
N ASN A 514 0.96 -24.02 -18.57
CA ASN A 514 1.80 -25.22 -18.71
C ASN A 514 2.28 -25.43 -20.17
#